data_AF-A0A7K3B664-F1
#
_entry.id   AF-A0A7K3B664-F1
#
_cell.length_a   1.000
_cell.length_b   1.000
_cell.length_c   1.000
_cell.angle_alpha   90.00
_cell.angle_beta   90.00
_cell.angle_gamma   90.00
#
_symmetry.space_group_name_H-M   'P 1'
#
loop_
_entity.id
_entity.type
_entity.pdbx_description
1 polymer ?
#
loop_
_entity_poly.entity_id
_entity_poly.type
_entity_poly.pdbx_seq_one_letter_code
_entity_poly.pdbx_strand_id
1 'polypeptide(L)'
;MPRSRRVRPGPRSPRHPPFAPSRTCRRIIWRTPVAHSPVPHPHLDARAADRAAGVLLGAAVGDALGVPYEFKATLREDQRPRMIGGGLGPYEPGEYSDDTQMQVCVAQVAATGADLRGPEALDAIAAGFQ
;
A
#
# COMPACT_ATOMS: atom_id res chain seq x y z
N MET A 1 -49.93 29.11 -44.61
CA MET A 1 -50.18 27.99 -43.66
C MET A 1 -49.36 26.78 -44.07
N PRO A 2 -48.32 26.40 -43.31
CA PRO A 2 -48.00 24.99 -43.14
C PRO A 2 -47.97 24.62 -41.65
N ARG A 3 -48.57 23.46 -41.33
CA ARG A 3 -48.81 22.98 -39.97
C ARG A 3 -47.51 22.51 -39.32
N SER A 4 -47.21 22.99 -38.12
CA SER A 4 -46.15 22.46 -37.27
C SER A 4 -46.48 21.03 -36.82
N ARG A 5 -45.61 20.06 -37.12
CA ARG A 5 -45.71 18.71 -36.55
C ARG A 5 -45.17 18.76 -35.13
N ARG A 6 -46.05 18.68 -34.12
CA ARG A 6 -45.64 18.42 -32.73
C ARG A 6 -45.11 17.00 -32.63
N VAL A 7 -43.84 16.85 -32.26
CA VAL A 7 -43.24 15.57 -31.85
C VAL A 7 -43.75 15.25 -30.44
N ARG A 8 -44.29 14.04 -30.24
CA ARG A 8 -44.71 13.56 -28.91
C ARG A 8 -43.46 13.03 -28.16
N PRO A 9 -43.29 13.32 -26.86
CA PRO A 9 -42.22 12.71 -26.07
C PRO A 9 -42.51 11.22 -25.86
N GLY A 10 -41.48 10.37 -26.04
CA GLY A 10 -41.53 8.94 -25.76
C GLY A 10 -41.56 8.63 -24.24
N PRO A 11 -41.90 7.39 -23.86
CA PRO A 11 -42.00 6.99 -22.46
C PRO A 11 -40.64 7.02 -21.76
N ARG A 12 -40.60 7.52 -20.52
CA ARG A 12 -39.40 7.54 -19.68
C ARG A 12 -39.10 6.13 -19.16
N SER A 13 -37.86 5.67 -19.32
CA SER A 13 -37.35 4.43 -18.74
C SER A 13 -37.44 4.45 -17.21
N PRO A 14 -37.76 3.32 -16.54
CA PRO A 14 -37.74 3.26 -15.08
C PRO A 14 -36.31 3.42 -14.55
N ARG A 15 -36.17 4.20 -13.48
CA ARG A 15 -34.89 4.40 -12.78
C ARG A 15 -34.58 3.14 -11.96
N HIS A 16 -33.38 2.58 -12.12
CA HIS A 16 -32.89 1.52 -11.24
C HIS A 16 -32.67 2.07 -9.82
N PRO A 17 -33.04 1.32 -8.76
CA PRO A 17 -32.71 1.69 -7.39
C PRO A 17 -31.19 1.58 -7.16
N PRO A 18 -30.60 2.35 -6.22
CA PRO A 18 -29.19 2.24 -5.88
C PRO A 18 -28.87 0.86 -5.30
N PHE A 19 -27.72 0.30 -5.69
CA PHE A 19 -27.18 -0.95 -5.19
C PHE A 19 -26.89 -0.84 -3.68
N ALA A 20 -27.64 -1.56 -2.86
CA ALA A 20 -27.35 -1.72 -1.44
C ALA A 20 -26.59 -3.04 -1.24
N PRO A 21 -25.32 -3.02 -0.79
CA PRO A 21 -24.59 -4.26 -0.52
C PRO A 21 -25.24 -5.01 0.65
N SER A 22 -25.50 -6.30 0.46
CA SER A 22 -26.16 -7.14 1.45
C SER A 22 -25.27 -7.39 2.69
N ARG A 23 -25.91 -7.53 3.86
CA ARG A 23 -25.28 -7.67 5.18
C ARG A 23 -24.35 -8.89 5.32
N THR A 24 -24.31 -9.78 4.33
CA THR A 24 -23.67 -11.10 4.43
C THR A 24 -22.16 -11.07 4.18
N CYS A 25 -21.62 -10.08 3.43
CA CYS A 25 -20.17 -9.97 3.19
C CYS A 25 -19.36 -9.48 4.40
N ARG A 26 -19.98 -8.92 5.45
CA ARG A 26 -19.25 -8.40 6.63
C ARG A 26 -18.66 -9.48 7.54
N ARG A 27 -19.06 -10.75 7.40
CA ARG A 27 -18.83 -11.76 8.46
C ARG A 27 -17.58 -12.63 8.30
N ILE A 28 -16.89 -12.56 7.16
CA ILE A 28 -15.76 -13.48 6.87
C ILE A 28 -14.39 -12.87 7.20
N ILE A 29 -14.25 -11.54 7.30
CA ILE A 29 -12.92 -10.88 7.45
C ILE A 29 -12.71 -10.23 8.82
N TRP A 30 -13.77 -9.94 9.58
CA TRP A 30 -13.66 -9.19 10.84
C TRP A 30 -14.06 -10.06 12.04
N ARG A 31 -13.10 -10.79 12.61
CA ARG A 31 -13.22 -11.23 14.01
C ARG A 31 -13.26 -9.98 14.89
N THR A 32 -14.05 -10.04 15.97
CA THR A 32 -14.17 -9.00 17.00
C THR A 32 -12.80 -8.47 17.41
N PRO A 33 -12.60 -7.14 17.55
CA PRO A 33 -11.36 -6.59 18.06
C PRO A 33 -11.16 -7.13 19.48
N VAL A 34 -10.17 -8.01 19.64
CA VAL A 34 -9.69 -8.37 20.96
C VAL A 34 -8.86 -7.17 21.39
N ALA A 35 -9.35 -6.42 22.37
CA ALA A 35 -8.56 -5.38 23.02
C ALA A 35 -7.27 -6.02 23.54
N HIS A 36 -6.14 -5.73 22.88
CA HIS A 36 -4.86 -6.18 23.39
C HIS A 36 -4.43 -5.20 24.46
N SER A 37 -4.16 -5.72 25.65
CA SER A 37 -3.47 -4.95 26.67
C SER A 37 -2.14 -4.44 26.09
N PRO A 38 -1.75 -3.18 26.34
CA PRO A 38 -0.47 -2.67 25.89
C PRO A 38 0.63 -3.56 26.45
N VAL A 39 1.31 -4.29 25.56
CA VAL A 39 2.49 -5.06 25.92
C VAL A 39 3.61 -4.03 26.13
N PRO A 40 4.31 -4.02 27.28
CA PRO A 40 5.44 -3.14 27.47
C PRO A 40 6.41 -3.32 26.29
N HIS A 41 6.64 -2.25 25.54
CA HIS A 41 7.64 -2.31 24.48
C HIS A 41 9.00 -2.56 25.15
N PRO A 42 9.71 -3.64 24.79
CA PRO A 42 11.02 -3.88 25.35
C PRO A 42 11.90 -2.67 25.04
N HIS A 43 12.56 -2.12 26.05
CA HIS A 43 13.53 -1.07 25.84
C HIS A 43 14.67 -1.65 25.01
N LEU A 44 14.84 -1.17 23.78
CA LEU A 44 15.93 -1.63 22.92
C LEU A 44 17.25 -1.11 23.50
N ASP A 45 18.22 -2.00 23.68
CA ASP A 45 19.59 -1.57 23.92
C ASP A 45 20.20 -0.99 22.64
N ALA A 46 21.38 -0.37 22.74
CA ALA A 46 22.03 0.25 21.60
C ALA A 46 22.26 -0.72 20.43
N ARG A 47 22.53 -2.01 20.70
CA ARG A 47 22.78 -3.02 19.66
C ARG A 47 21.48 -3.43 18.98
N ALA A 48 20.41 -3.58 19.73
CA ALA A 48 19.09 -3.90 19.19
C ALA A 48 18.53 -2.73 18.38
N ALA A 49 18.73 -1.50 18.84
CA ALA A 49 18.35 -0.29 18.11
C ALA A 49 19.13 -0.16 16.78
N ASP A 50 20.44 -0.38 16.79
CA ASP A 50 21.28 -0.40 15.58
C ASP A 50 20.81 -1.44 14.57
N ARG A 51 20.49 -2.66 15.03
CA ARG A 51 19.92 -3.70 14.16
C ARG A 51 18.54 -3.33 13.62
N ALA A 52 17.67 -2.73 14.43
CA ALA A 52 16.35 -2.31 13.98
C ALA A 52 16.44 -1.22 12.90
N ALA A 53 17.33 -0.25 13.07
CA ALA A 53 17.62 0.75 12.04
C ALA A 53 18.21 0.10 10.77
N GLY A 54 19.13 -0.84 10.94
CA GLY A 54 19.73 -1.62 9.85
C GLY A 54 18.71 -2.43 9.05
N VAL A 55 17.64 -2.93 9.67
CA VAL A 55 16.55 -3.61 8.94
C VAL A 55 15.84 -2.64 7.99
N LEU A 56 15.47 -1.45 8.48
CA LEU A 56 14.76 -0.46 7.65
C LEU A 56 15.63 0.04 6.49
N LEU A 57 16.89 0.37 6.78
CA LEU A 57 17.85 0.83 5.78
C LEU A 57 18.25 -0.28 4.81
N GLY A 58 18.51 -1.49 5.31
CA GLY A 58 18.91 -2.64 4.51
C GLY A 58 17.82 -3.08 3.54
N ALA A 59 16.56 -3.03 3.95
CA ALA A 59 15.42 -3.28 3.06
C ALA A 59 15.35 -2.25 1.92
N ALA A 60 15.48 -0.96 2.23
CA ALA A 60 15.48 0.09 1.21
C ALA A 60 16.67 0.00 0.24
N VAL A 61 17.85 -0.35 0.76
CA VAL A 61 19.05 -0.63 -0.05
C VAL A 61 18.84 -1.84 -0.94
N GLY A 62 18.22 -2.91 -0.44
CA GLY A 62 17.90 -4.10 -1.21
C GLY A 62 16.92 -3.82 -2.35
N ASP A 63 15.85 -3.08 -2.05
CA ASP A 63 14.86 -2.60 -3.02
C ASP A 63 15.51 -1.77 -4.14
N ALA A 64 16.18 -0.66 -3.80
CA ALA A 64 16.83 0.20 -4.80
C ALA A 64 17.92 -0.53 -5.63
N LEU A 65 18.59 -1.53 -5.04
CA LEU A 65 19.53 -2.38 -5.77
C LEU A 65 18.82 -3.35 -6.72
N GLY A 66 17.63 -3.83 -6.35
CA GLY A 66 16.83 -4.80 -7.08
C GLY A 66 16.03 -4.20 -8.24
N VAL A 67 15.56 -2.95 -8.12
CA VAL A 67 14.76 -2.23 -9.12
C VAL A 67 15.27 -2.40 -10.57
N PRO A 68 16.57 -2.21 -10.87
CA PRO A 68 17.07 -2.33 -12.23
C PRO A 68 17.01 -3.74 -12.82
N TYR A 69 16.80 -4.77 -12.00
CA TYR A 69 16.91 -6.19 -12.35
C TYR A 69 15.57 -6.94 -12.31
N GLU A 70 14.49 -6.26 -11.95
CA GLU A 70 13.14 -6.82 -11.93
C GLU A 70 12.76 -7.41 -13.31
N PHE A 71 12.23 -8.63 -13.31
CA PHE A 71 11.84 -9.40 -14.52
C PHE A 71 12.96 -9.61 -15.57
N LYS A 72 14.23 -9.42 -15.21
CA LYS A 72 15.38 -9.68 -16.10
C LYS A 72 15.99 -11.06 -15.82
N ALA A 73 16.83 -11.50 -16.74
CA ALA A 73 17.64 -12.69 -16.52
C ALA A 73 18.58 -12.49 -15.32
N THR A 74 18.84 -13.59 -14.59
CA THR A 74 19.83 -13.61 -13.51
C THR A 74 21.18 -13.09 -14.01
N LEU A 75 21.84 -12.30 -13.17
CA LEU A 75 23.18 -11.82 -13.46
C LEU A 75 24.16 -12.99 -13.62
N ARG A 76 25.10 -12.82 -14.55
CA ARG A 76 26.23 -13.73 -14.71
C ARG A 76 27.24 -13.54 -13.59
N GLU A 77 28.07 -14.55 -13.37
CA GLU A 77 29.11 -14.55 -12.33
C GLU A 77 30.11 -13.37 -12.46
N ASP A 78 30.35 -12.91 -13.69
CA ASP A 78 31.22 -11.77 -13.98
C ASP A 78 30.55 -10.39 -13.81
N GLN A 79 29.23 -10.36 -13.56
CA GLN A 79 28.48 -9.13 -13.36
C GLN A 79 28.37 -8.80 -11.87
N ARG A 80 28.31 -7.50 -11.54
CA ARG A 80 28.09 -7.02 -10.18
C ARG A 80 26.84 -6.13 -10.16
N PRO A 81 25.87 -6.39 -9.27
CA PRO A 81 24.68 -5.56 -9.17
C PRO A 81 25.04 -4.15 -8.71
N ARG A 82 24.34 -3.15 -9.26
CA ARG A 82 24.54 -1.73 -8.96
C ARG A 82 23.18 -1.02 -8.94
N MET A 83 23.05 -0.01 -8.08
CA MET A 83 21.88 0.87 -8.03
C MET A 83 21.93 1.86 -9.20
N ILE A 84 21.43 1.44 -10.35
CA ILE A 84 21.49 2.24 -11.60
C ILE A 84 20.12 2.82 -12.01
N GLY A 85 19.07 2.62 -11.21
CA GLY A 85 17.72 3.05 -11.55
C GLY A 85 17.10 2.28 -12.72
N GLY A 86 16.07 2.85 -13.34
CA GLY A 86 15.26 2.22 -14.39
C GLY A 86 14.36 1.12 -13.84
N GLY A 87 14.20 0.01 -14.57
CA GLY A 87 13.24 -1.05 -14.19
C GLY A 87 11.88 -0.81 -14.83
N LEU A 88 10.80 -1.08 -14.09
CA LEU A 88 9.43 -0.83 -14.57
C LEU A 88 9.02 0.65 -14.53
N GLY A 89 9.77 1.49 -13.80
CA GLY A 89 9.54 2.92 -13.67
C GLY A 89 10.74 3.77 -14.11
N PRO A 90 10.57 5.10 -14.16
CA PRO A 90 11.65 6.04 -14.46
C PRO A 90 12.51 6.34 -13.22
N TYR A 91 12.86 5.30 -12.45
CA TYR A 91 13.61 5.47 -11.20
C TYR A 91 15.03 5.97 -11.43
N GLU A 92 15.49 6.92 -10.63
CA GLU A 92 16.86 7.40 -10.62
C GLU A 92 17.82 6.40 -9.93
N PRO A 93 19.14 6.48 -10.17
CA PRO A 93 20.12 5.67 -9.45
C PRO A 93 20.00 5.80 -7.93
N GLY A 94 19.65 4.69 -7.26
CA GLY A 94 19.47 4.63 -5.81
C GLY A 94 18.06 4.97 -5.33
N GLU A 95 17.14 5.29 -6.23
CA GLU A 95 15.74 5.45 -5.91
C GLU A 95 15.10 4.09 -5.62
N TYR A 96 14.27 4.05 -4.59
CA TYR A 96 13.54 2.88 -4.12
C TYR A 96 12.15 2.77 -4.76
N SER A 97 11.56 1.58 -4.76
CA SER A 97 10.24 1.32 -5.36
C SER A 97 9.10 1.38 -4.35
N ASP A 98 7.93 0.85 -4.73
CA ASP A 98 6.76 0.73 -3.86
C ASP A 98 7.02 -0.12 -2.60
N ASP A 99 7.95 -1.08 -2.65
CA ASP A 99 8.38 -1.87 -1.49
C ASP A 99 8.80 -0.96 -0.31
N THR A 100 9.71 -0.02 -0.55
CA THR A 100 10.17 0.92 0.49
C THR A 100 9.11 1.97 0.81
N GLN A 101 8.35 2.44 -0.17
CA GLN A 101 7.26 3.39 0.05
C GLN A 101 6.24 2.82 1.05
N MET A 102 5.75 1.60 0.82
CA MET A 102 4.83 0.90 1.71
C MET A 102 5.46 0.62 3.09
N GLN A 103 6.74 0.21 3.11
CA GLN A 103 7.46 -0.03 4.37
C GLN A 103 7.49 1.23 5.24
N VAL A 104 7.75 2.40 4.65
CA VAL A 104 7.78 3.68 5.36
C VAL A 104 6.41 4.02 5.96
N CYS A 105 5.31 3.81 5.23
CA CYS A 105 3.95 4.02 5.76
C CYS A 105 3.69 3.17 7.01
N VAL A 106 4.05 1.87 6.96
CA VAL A 106 3.91 0.96 8.11
C VAL A 106 4.78 1.42 9.28
N ALA A 107 6.04 1.74 9.04
CA ALA A 107 6.99 2.17 10.07
C ALA A 107 6.55 3.48 10.75
N GLN A 108 6.04 4.45 9.98
CA GLN A 108 5.54 5.72 10.51
C GLN A 108 4.34 5.52 11.44
N VAL A 109 3.37 4.69 11.05
CA VAL A 109 2.21 4.39 11.91
C VAL A 109 2.64 3.59 13.13
N ALA A 110 3.54 2.61 12.99
CA ALA A 110 4.08 1.86 14.11
C ALA A 110 4.78 2.76 15.14
N ALA A 111 5.52 3.76 14.68
CA ALA A 111 6.24 4.72 15.53
C ALA A 111 5.30 5.58 16.40
N THR A 112 4.01 5.68 16.07
CA THR A 112 3.01 6.34 16.91
C THR A 112 2.59 5.53 18.14
N GLY A 113 3.00 4.25 18.21
CA GLY A 113 2.54 3.30 19.23
C GLY A 113 1.16 2.69 18.95
N ALA A 114 0.62 2.90 17.74
CA ALA A 114 -0.65 2.32 17.34
C ALA A 114 -0.58 0.77 17.27
N ASP A 115 -1.68 0.11 17.64
CA ASP A 115 -1.84 -1.32 17.36
C ASP A 115 -2.12 -1.50 15.86
N LEU A 116 -1.12 -2.00 15.12
CA LEU A 116 -1.18 -2.19 13.66
C LEU A 116 -2.28 -3.16 13.19
N ARG A 117 -2.96 -3.86 14.10
CA ARG A 117 -4.09 -4.74 13.78
C ARG A 117 -5.44 -4.03 13.88
N GLY A 118 -5.46 -2.81 14.42
CA GLY A 118 -6.65 -1.98 14.54
C GLY A 118 -7.03 -1.37 13.19
N PRO A 119 -8.34 -1.24 12.89
CA PRO A 119 -8.80 -0.68 11.61
C PRO A 119 -8.29 0.76 11.40
N GLU A 120 -8.18 1.57 12.45
CA GLU A 120 -7.68 2.94 12.35
C GLU A 120 -6.20 2.99 11.93
N ALA A 121 -5.38 2.07 12.43
CA ALA A 121 -3.97 1.98 12.04
C ALA A 121 -3.81 1.50 10.60
N LEU A 122 -4.63 0.52 10.18
CA LEU A 122 -4.65 0.03 8.80
C LEU A 122 -5.10 1.13 7.81
N ASP A 123 -6.14 1.89 8.16
CA ASP A 123 -6.61 3.03 7.37
C ASP A 123 -5.53 4.12 7.26
N ALA A 124 -4.82 4.41 8.34
CA ALA A 124 -3.72 5.38 8.34
C ALA A 124 -2.54 4.93 7.46
N ILE A 125 -2.17 3.63 7.49
CA ILE A 125 -1.14 3.07 6.61
C ILE A 125 -1.57 3.21 5.16
N ALA A 126 -2.80 2.80 4.84
CA ALA A 126 -3.32 2.84 3.48
C ALA A 126 -3.41 4.27 2.93
N ALA A 127 -3.80 5.24 3.76
CA ALA A 127 -3.86 6.66 3.38
C ALA A 127 -2.47 7.29 3.16
N GLY A 128 -1.42 6.72 3.74
CA GLY A 128 -0.05 7.21 3.62
C GLY A 128 0.66 6.78 2.33
N PHE A 129 0.17 5.74 1.64
CA PHE A 129 0.74 5.28 0.39
C PHE A 129 0.17 6.10 -0.77
N GLN A 130 1.05 6.77 -1.54
CA GLN A 130 0.69 7.72 -2.60
C GLN A 130 1.49 7.47 -3.87
#